data_AF-H0F1M8-F1
#
_entry.id   AF-H0F1M8-F1
#
_cell.length_a   1.000
_cell.length_b   1.000
_cell.length_c   1.000
_cell.angle_alpha   90.00
_cell.angle_beta   90.00
_cell.angle_gamma   90.00
#
_symmetry.space_group_name_H-M   'P 1'
#
loop_
_entity.id
_entity.type
_entity.pdbx_description
1 polymer ?
#
loop_
_entity_poly.entity_id
_entity_poly.type
_entity_poly.pdbx_seq_one_letter_code
_entity_poly.pdbx_strand_id
1 'polypeptide(L)'
;MSPTLRALGRAGGLAEFDTAMPEVLRAVAGTVEVLVSDGRLVSSGSQWGHVAVDIGGTVYSRAHTNYYVLPRAYYLQRNSYRVTVGLVLRMSGGEIGILRRELQRRAALQAPYDLIGNSCSTNVADVLEMIGVLAHDPRFQWDALRRTAVSPKEVLIIVSRSPRLLRRNIYPKLK
;
A
#
# COMPACT_ATOMS: atom_id res chain seq x y z
N MET A 1 55.57 -6.72 32.49
CA MET A 1 54.72 -5.54 32.78
C MET A 1 55.13 -4.41 31.85
N SER A 2 54.30 -4.08 30.86
CA SER A 2 54.40 -2.88 30.04
C SER A 2 53.04 -2.62 29.39
N PRO A 3 52.33 -1.52 29.72
CA PRO A 3 51.05 -1.21 29.10
C PRO A 3 51.19 0.06 28.25
N THR A 4 51.05 -0.05 26.92
CA THR A 4 50.40 0.97 26.06
C THR A 4 50.51 0.56 24.60
N LEU A 5 49.37 0.38 23.92
CA LEU A 5 49.05 1.08 22.68
C LEU A 5 47.71 0.60 22.10
N ARG A 6 47.03 1.57 21.49
CA ARG A 6 45.97 1.47 20.48
C ARG A 6 44.52 1.39 20.95
N ALA A 7 43.95 2.59 21.01
CA ALA A 7 42.55 2.87 20.76
C ALA A 7 42.08 2.45 19.35
N LEU A 8 40.76 2.51 19.16
CA LEU A 8 39.93 2.47 17.94
C LEU A 8 39.41 1.10 17.49
N GLY A 9 38.08 0.94 17.60
CA GLY A 9 37.38 -0.24 17.08
C GLY A 9 35.85 -0.26 17.22
N ARG A 10 35.16 0.82 16.83
CA ARG A 10 33.76 0.83 16.34
C ARG A 10 32.66 0.23 17.25
N ALA A 11 32.14 1.07 18.15
CA ALA A 11 30.71 1.08 18.47
C ALA A 11 30.05 2.18 17.62
N GLY A 12 29.64 1.88 16.39
CA GLY A 12 29.05 2.87 15.48
C GLY A 12 28.15 2.31 14.38
N GLY A 13 27.80 1.03 14.43
CA GLY A 13 27.18 0.34 13.28
C GLY A 13 25.67 0.48 13.12
N LEU A 14 24.93 1.05 14.08
CA LEU A 14 23.46 0.99 14.08
C LEU A 14 22.75 2.33 14.23
N ALA A 15 23.49 3.44 14.42
CA ALA A 15 22.91 4.78 14.57
C ALA A 15 23.14 5.69 13.33
N GLU A 16 24.10 5.36 12.45
CA GLU A 16 24.48 6.23 11.32
C GLU A 16 23.68 6.01 10.03
N PHE A 17 22.91 4.92 9.91
CA PHE A 17 22.08 4.70 8.72
C PHE A 17 20.80 5.54 8.67
N ASP A 18 20.50 6.30 9.73
CA ASP A 18 19.32 7.18 9.79
C ASP A 18 19.65 8.68 9.65
N THR A 19 20.94 9.05 9.64
CA THR A 19 21.39 10.46 9.72
C THR A 19 21.90 11.08 8.42
N ALA A 20 21.78 10.41 7.26
CA ALA A 20 22.31 10.91 5.99
C ALA A 20 21.26 11.07 4.88
N MET A 21 20.08 11.63 5.19
CA MET A 21 19.17 12.12 4.15
C MET A 21 19.20 13.65 4.09
N PRO A 22 19.66 14.25 2.97
CA PRO A 22 19.66 15.70 2.79
C PRO A 22 18.28 16.32 3.04
N GLU A 23 18.26 17.48 3.69
CA GLU A 23 17.05 18.20 4.09
C GLU A 23 16.11 18.52 2.91
N VAL A 24 16.67 18.71 1.71
CA VAL A 24 15.95 18.91 0.44
C VAL A 24 15.21 17.64 -0.04
N LEU A 25 15.70 16.44 0.31
CA LEU A 25 15.03 15.16 0.00
C LEU A 25 13.94 14.82 1.03
N ARG A 26 14.00 15.38 2.25
CA ARG A 26 12.90 15.36 3.23
C ARG A 26 11.76 16.31 2.85
N ALA A 27 12.02 17.33 2.03
CA ALA A 27 11.13 18.46 1.78
C ALA A 27 9.90 18.20 0.87
N VAL A 28 9.70 16.99 0.31
CA VAL A 28 8.38 16.60 -0.25
C VAL A 28 8.04 15.14 0.12
N ALA A 29 8.35 14.73 1.36
CA ALA A 29 7.86 13.45 1.89
C ALA A 29 6.34 13.56 2.12
N GLY A 30 5.57 12.79 1.35
CA GLY A 30 4.13 12.66 1.53
C GLY A 30 3.77 11.29 2.07
N THR A 31 2.47 11.08 2.24
CA THR A 31 1.93 9.77 2.65
C THR A 31 0.85 9.32 1.71
N VAL A 32 0.84 8.01 1.45
CA VAL A 32 -0.27 7.30 0.82
C VAL A 32 -0.80 6.32 1.84
N GLU A 33 -2.12 6.12 1.85
CA GLU A 33 -2.74 5.15 2.75
C GLU A 33 -3.41 4.05 1.94
N VAL A 34 -2.97 2.81 2.15
CA VAL A 34 -3.59 1.62 1.56
C VAL A 34 -4.70 1.17 2.48
N LEU A 35 -5.94 1.22 2.01
CA LEU A 35 -7.13 0.86 2.76
C LEU A 35 -7.50 -0.59 2.44
N VAL A 36 -7.43 -1.48 3.43
CA VAL A 36 -7.83 -2.88 3.30
C VAL A 36 -9.02 -3.16 4.19
N SER A 37 -10.16 -3.51 3.59
CA SER A 37 -11.41 -3.83 4.29
C SER A 37 -11.60 -5.35 4.40
N ASP A 38 -12.09 -5.82 5.55
CA ASP A 38 -12.33 -7.25 5.81
C ASP A 38 -13.41 -7.87 4.90
N GLY A 39 -13.31 -9.19 4.69
CA GLY A 39 -14.33 -9.98 3.99
C GLY A 39 -15.57 -10.26 4.84
N ARG A 40 -16.65 -10.73 4.22
CA ARG A 40 -17.90 -11.15 4.89
C ARG A 40 -18.36 -12.51 4.37
N LEU A 41 -18.75 -13.43 5.26
CA LEU A 41 -19.31 -14.76 4.92
C LEU A 41 -20.82 -14.75 4.55
N VAL A 42 -21.42 -13.62 4.15
CA VAL A 42 -22.90 -13.48 4.06
C VAL A 42 -23.43 -12.89 2.75
N SER A 43 -22.62 -12.72 1.69
CA SER A 43 -23.17 -12.33 0.37
C SER A 43 -22.33 -12.78 -0.83
N SER A 44 -23.00 -13.07 -1.94
CA SER A 44 -22.51 -13.71 -3.18
C SER A 44 -21.49 -12.91 -4.01
N GLY A 45 -21.06 -11.72 -3.57
CA GLY A 45 -19.97 -10.96 -4.19
C GLY A 45 -19.30 -10.06 -3.14
N SER A 46 -17.96 -10.10 -3.06
CA SER A 46 -17.13 -9.50 -1.99
C SER A 46 -17.08 -10.26 -0.64
N GLN A 47 -16.89 -11.58 -0.75
CA GLN A 47 -16.59 -12.46 0.40
C GLN A 47 -15.17 -12.28 0.94
N TRP A 48 -14.24 -11.81 0.10
CA TRP A 48 -12.80 -11.85 0.34
C TRP A 48 -12.18 -10.53 0.87
N GLY A 49 -12.99 -9.48 0.99
CA GLY A 49 -12.56 -8.14 1.38
C GLY A 49 -12.49 -7.18 0.20
N HIS A 50 -11.88 -6.01 0.42
CA HIS A 50 -11.70 -4.99 -0.61
C HIS A 50 -10.43 -4.16 -0.35
N VAL A 51 -9.78 -3.67 -1.40
CA VAL A 51 -8.58 -2.85 -1.28
C VAL A 51 -8.74 -1.56 -2.10
N ALA A 52 -8.27 -0.45 -1.54
CA ALA A 52 -8.20 0.84 -2.21
C ALA A 52 -6.94 1.61 -1.80
N VAL A 53 -6.60 2.64 -2.59
CA VAL A 53 -5.47 3.54 -2.32
C VAL A 53 -6.00 4.94 -2.11
N ASP A 54 -5.57 5.57 -1.02
CA ASP A 54 -5.85 6.97 -0.71
C ASP A 54 -4.61 7.83 -0.91
N ILE A 55 -4.75 8.86 -1.75
CA ILE A 55 -3.72 9.86 -1.99
C ILE A 55 -4.29 11.23 -1.66
N GLY A 56 -3.83 11.82 -0.55
CA GLY A 56 -4.23 13.17 -0.13
C GLY A 56 -5.74 13.32 0.10
N GLY A 57 -6.42 12.28 0.58
CA GLY A 57 -7.86 12.29 0.84
C GLY A 57 -8.73 11.90 -0.35
N THR A 58 -8.13 11.58 -1.50
CA THR A 58 -8.83 11.01 -2.67
C THR A 58 -8.56 9.51 -2.72
N VAL A 59 -9.62 8.71 -2.65
CA VAL A 59 -9.57 7.25 -2.69
C VAL A 59 -9.86 6.74 -4.10
N TYR A 60 -8.94 5.94 -4.61
CA TYR A 60 -9.04 5.20 -5.87
C TYR A 60 -9.36 3.74 -5.56
N SER A 61 -10.49 3.25 -6.07
CA SER A 61 -11.04 1.96 -5.68
C SER A 61 -11.67 1.24 -6.88
N ARG A 62 -11.07 0.13 -7.31
CA ARG A 62 -11.66 -0.75 -8.33
C ARG A 62 -12.68 -1.70 -7.72
N ALA A 63 -13.98 -1.43 -7.86
CA ALA A 63 -15.04 -2.38 -7.51
C ALA A 63 -15.33 -3.33 -8.68
N HIS A 64 -16.21 -4.32 -8.50
CA HIS A 64 -16.61 -5.25 -9.57
C HIS A 64 -17.25 -4.54 -10.78
N THR A 65 -18.05 -3.50 -10.54
CA THR A 65 -18.73 -2.76 -11.61
C THR A 65 -17.88 -1.60 -12.10
N ASN A 66 -17.60 -0.64 -11.23
CA ASN A 66 -16.96 0.62 -11.61
C ASN A 66 -15.61 0.84 -10.93
N TYR A 67 -14.78 1.67 -11.55
CA TYR A 67 -13.65 2.30 -10.89
C TYR A 67 -14.13 3.59 -10.21
N TYR A 68 -14.10 3.61 -8.88
CA TYR A 68 -14.54 4.76 -8.09
C TYR A 68 -13.36 5.65 -7.72
N VAL A 69 -13.57 6.96 -7.83
CA VAL A 69 -12.68 8.01 -7.31
C VAL A 69 -13.51 8.86 -6.36
N LEU A 70 -13.28 8.73 -5.05
CA LEU A 70 -14.16 9.27 -4.02
C LEU A 70 -13.37 10.01 -2.93
N PRO A 71 -13.95 11.00 -2.24
CA PRO A 71 -13.39 11.51 -0.99
C PRO A 71 -13.25 10.40 0.06
N ARG A 72 -12.16 10.41 0.85
CA ARG A 72 -11.89 9.43 1.92
C ARG A 72 -13.09 9.20 2.84
N ALA A 73 -13.66 10.28 3.36
CA ALA A 73 -14.77 10.22 4.30
C ALA A 73 -15.96 9.46 3.70
N TYR A 74 -16.29 9.74 2.44
CA TYR A 74 -17.39 9.09 1.73
C TYR A 74 -17.08 7.61 1.42
N TYR A 75 -15.84 7.30 1.02
CA TYR A 75 -15.42 5.91 0.83
C TYR A 75 -15.51 5.09 2.13
N LEU A 76 -15.01 5.62 3.25
CA LEU A 76 -15.06 4.96 4.55
C LEU A 76 -16.51 4.81 5.05
N GLN A 77 -17.36 5.82 4.86
CA GLN A 77 -18.78 5.75 5.17
C GLN A 77 -19.47 4.65 4.35
N ARG A 78 -19.24 4.61 3.03
CA ARG A 78 -19.82 3.58 2.16
C ARG A 78 -19.37 2.17 2.56
N ASN A 79 -18.17 2.03 3.11
CA ASN A 79 -17.60 0.76 3.55
C ASN A 79 -17.67 0.56 5.07
N SER A 80 -18.47 1.36 5.80
CA SER A 80 -18.55 1.32 7.27
C SER A 80 -19.16 0.03 7.81
N TYR A 81 -19.75 -0.79 6.94
CA TYR A 81 -20.20 -2.15 7.27
C TYR A 81 -19.04 -3.16 7.39
N ARG A 82 -17.80 -2.75 7.07
CA ARG A 82 -16.53 -3.51 7.17
C ARG A 82 -15.59 -2.86 8.19
N VAL A 83 -14.70 -3.65 8.76
CA VAL A 83 -13.51 -3.11 9.44
C VAL A 83 -12.50 -2.80 8.35
N THR A 84 -11.96 -1.59 8.35
CA THR A 84 -10.93 -1.19 7.39
C THR A 84 -9.63 -0.88 8.13
N VAL A 85 -8.54 -1.50 7.69
CA VAL A 85 -7.17 -1.20 8.13
C VAL A 85 -6.52 -0.29 7.10
N GLY A 86 -6.15 0.93 7.51
CA GLY A 86 -5.35 1.85 6.72
C GLY A 86 -3.86 1.65 7.01
N LEU A 87 -3.07 1.31 5.99
CA LEU A 87 -1.62 1.21 6.08
C LEU A 87 -1.01 2.50 5.52
N VAL A 88 -0.50 3.37 6.40
CA VAL A 88 0.06 4.66 6.00
C VAL A 88 1.53 4.47 5.65
N LEU A 89 1.87 4.69 4.39
CA LEU A 89 3.22 4.52 3.85
C LEU A 89 3.88 5.88 3.61
N ARG A 90 5.16 5.99 3.97
CA ARG A 90 6.04 7.09 3.57
C ARG A 90 6.39 6.97 2.09
N MET A 91 6.21 8.05 1.33
CA MET A 91 6.57 8.12 -0.08
C MET A 91 7.12 9.50 -0.42
N SER A 92 7.97 9.57 -1.45
CA SER A 92 8.39 10.83 -2.03
C SER A 92 7.27 11.45 -2.89
N GLY A 93 7.33 12.77 -3.11
CA GLY A 93 6.41 13.45 -4.01
C GLY A 93 6.42 12.90 -5.44
N GLY A 94 7.58 12.45 -5.93
CA GLY A 94 7.72 11.83 -7.25
C GLY A 94 6.95 10.51 -7.38
N GLU A 95 7.10 9.63 -6.38
CA GLU A 95 6.37 8.36 -6.31
C GLU A 95 4.85 8.59 -6.20
N ILE A 96 4.42 9.54 -5.38
CA ILE A 96 3.01 9.94 -5.27
C ILE A 96 2.47 10.43 -6.63
N GLY A 97 3.28 11.18 -7.38
CA GLY A 97 2.94 11.62 -8.72
C GLY A 97 2.75 10.46 -9.70
N ILE A 98 3.62 9.44 -9.64
CA ILE A 98 3.51 8.22 -10.47
C ILE A 98 2.21 7.48 -10.14
N LEU A 99 1.98 7.19 -8.86
CA LEU A 99 0.77 6.52 -8.37
C LEU A 99 -0.50 7.26 -8.81
N ARG A 100 -0.55 8.58 -8.59
CA ARG A 100 -1.72 9.40 -8.93
C ARG A 100 -2.03 9.35 -10.43
N ARG A 101 -1.03 9.55 -11.29
CA ARG A 101 -1.24 9.52 -12.75
C ARG A 101 -1.75 8.17 -13.21
N GLU A 102 -1.17 7.08 -12.70
CA GLU A 102 -1.58 5.74 -13.12
C GLU A 102 -3.00 5.39 -12.65
N LEU A 103 -3.32 5.69 -11.39
CA LEU A 103 -4.67 5.45 -10.85
C LEU A 103 -5.73 6.30 -11.57
N GLN A 104 -5.42 7.55 -11.91
CA GLN A 104 -6.30 8.39 -12.73
C GLN A 104 -6.50 7.82 -14.13
N ARG A 105 -5.43 7.34 -14.78
CA ARG A 105 -5.50 6.68 -16.09
C ARG A 105 -6.40 5.44 -16.04
N ARG A 106 -6.24 4.57 -15.04
CA ARG A 106 -7.08 3.37 -14.87
C ARG A 106 -8.54 3.73 -14.59
N ALA A 107 -8.78 4.76 -13.77
CA ALA A 107 -10.12 5.25 -13.49
C ALA A 107 -10.80 5.85 -14.74
N ALA A 108 -10.05 6.50 -15.63
CA ALA A 108 -10.56 7.01 -16.89
C ALA A 108 -10.88 5.89 -17.89
N LEU A 109 -10.07 4.83 -17.94
CA LEU A 109 -10.28 3.71 -18.86
C LEU A 109 -11.46 2.81 -18.48
N GLN A 110 -11.82 2.73 -17.19
CA GLN A 110 -12.91 1.86 -16.70
C GLN A 110 -12.80 0.40 -17.21
N ALA A 111 -11.58 -0.13 -17.33
CA ALA A 111 -11.37 -1.46 -17.87
C ALA A 111 -12.18 -2.52 -17.09
N PRO A 112 -12.75 -3.55 -17.75
CA PRO A 112 -13.57 -4.57 -17.11
C PRO A 112 -12.86 -5.26 -15.95
N TYR A 113 -13.61 -5.61 -14.91
CA TYR A 113 -13.05 -6.27 -13.73
C TYR A 113 -12.69 -7.71 -14.07
N ASP A 114 -11.52 -8.14 -13.63
CA ASP A 114 -11.13 -9.54 -13.68
C ASP A 114 -10.31 -9.88 -12.41
N LEU A 115 -10.36 -11.13 -11.98
CA LEU A 115 -9.77 -11.54 -10.69
C LEU A 115 -8.24 -11.57 -10.67
N ILE A 116 -7.59 -11.58 -11.84
CA ILE A 116 -6.15 -11.86 -11.98
C ILE A 116 -5.36 -10.60 -12.38
N GLY A 117 -5.91 -9.77 -13.26
CA GLY A 117 -5.29 -8.60 -13.85
C GLY A 117 -5.85 -7.27 -13.36
N ASN A 118 -7.15 -7.17 -13.11
CA ASN A 118 -7.83 -5.89 -12.87
C ASN A 118 -8.87 -5.95 -11.73
N SER A 119 -8.49 -6.62 -10.64
CA SER A 119 -9.25 -6.67 -9.39
C SER A 119 -8.94 -5.46 -8.50
N CYS A 120 -9.61 -5.37 -7.34
CA CYS A 120 -9.26 -4.37 -6.31
C CYS A 120 -7.81 -4.53 -5.83
N SER A 121 -7.42 -5.74 -5.44
CA SER A 121 -6.09 -6.02 -4.89
C SER A 121 -4.99 -5.93 -5.95
N THR A 122 -5.21 -6.50 -7.14
CA THR A 122 -4.18 -6.48 -8.21
C THR A 122 -3.97 -5.06 -8.72
N ASN A 123 -5.01 -4.22 -8.73
CA ASN A 123 -4.83 -2.80 -9.02
C ASN A 123 -3.87 -2.13 -8.06
N VAL A 124 -4.10 -2.33 -6.77
CA VAL A 124 -3.30 -1.72 -5.72
C VAL A 124 -1.89 -2.30 -5.71
N ALA A 125 -1.74 -3.62 -5.89
CA ALA A 125 -0.44 -4.26 -5.93
C ALA A 125 0.41 -3.74 -7.10
N ASP A 126 -0.16 -3.72 -8.31
CA ASP A 126 0.55 -3.24 -9.51
C ASP A 126 1.06 -1.79 -9.34
N VAL A 127 0.22 -0.87 -8.85
CA VAL A 127 0.63 0.54 -8.72
C VAL A 127 1.65 0.78 -7.60
N LEU A 128 1.62 -0.04 -6.54
CA LEU A 128 2.63 0.01 -5.48
C LEU A 128 3.97 -0.54 -5.97
N GLU A 129 3.94 -1.58 -6.80
CA GLU A 129 5.17 -2.21 -7.30
C GLU A 129 5.85 -1.40 -8.40
N MET A 130 5.09 -0.59 -9.15
CA MET A 130 5.64 0.42 -10.06
C MET A 130 6.60 1.41 -9.38
N ILE A 131 6.47 1.61 -8.06
CA ILE A 131 7.35 2.47 -7.26
C ILE A 131 8.26 1.68 -6.31
N GLY A 132 8.39 0.37 -6.51
CA GLY A 132 9.24 -0.50 -5.70
C GLY A 132 8.69 -0.80 -4.29
N VAL A 133 7.38 -0.70 -4.08
CA VAL A 133 6.72 -1.17 -2.85
C VAL A 133 6.09 -2.53 -3.12
N LEU A 134 6.71 -3.59 -2.59
CA LEU A 134 6.17 -4.94 -2.69
C LEU A 134 4.79 -5.02 -2.02
N ALA A 135 3.81 -5.56 -2.74
CA ALA A 135 2.42 -5.60 -2.30
C ALA A 135 1.73 -6.96 -2.51
N HIS A 136 2.39 -7.91 -3.18
CA HIS A 136 2.02 -9.32 -3.22
C HIS A 136 3.22 -10.21 -2.83
N ASP A 137 2.98 -11.49 -2.56
CA ASP A 137 4.04 -12.46 -2.23
C ASP A 137 4.66 -13.00 -3.53
N PRO A 138 5.94 -12.70 -3.81
CA PRO A 138 6.58 -13.05 -5.08
C PRO A 138 6.68 -14.57 -5.29
N ARG A 139 6.57 -15.36 -4.21
CA ARG A 139 6.61 -16.83 -4.29
C ARG A 139 5.36 -17.41 -4.97
N PHE A 140 4.25 -16.67 -4.97
CA PHE A 140 3.03 -17.07 -5.68
C PHE A 140 2.98 -16.57 -7.13
N GLN A 141 3.99 -15.81 -7.58
CA GLN A 141 4.15 -15.37 -8.98
C GLN A 141 5.27 -16.15 -9.70
N TRP A 142 5.37 -17.45 -9.42
CA TRP A 142 6.48 -18.31 -9.86
C TRP A 142 6.66 -18.46 -11.39
N ASP A 143 5.72 -17.97 -12.19
CA ASP A 143 5.80 -17.96 -13.65
C ASP A 143 5.53 -16.53 -14.15
N ALA A 144 6.53 -15.93 -14.81
CA ALA A 144 6.43 -14.58 -15.38
C ALA A 144 5.28 -14.44 -16.41
N LEU A 145 4.79 -15.56 -16.94
CA LEU A 145 3.64 -15.62 -17.86
C LEU A 145 2.30 -15.82 -17.15
N ARG A 146 2.29 -16.14 -15.84
CA ARG A 146 1.07 -16.39 -15.05
C ARG A 146 1.01 -15.45 -13.85
N ARG A 147 0.30 -14.32 -14.04
CA ARG A 147 -0.21 -13.55 -12.91
C ARG A 147 -1.15 -14.44 -12.10
N THR A 148 -0.92 -14.56 -10.79
CA THR A 148 -1.88 -15.17 -9.88
C THR A 148 -2.72 -14.09 -9.20
N ALA A 149 -3.95 -14.45 -8.83
CA ALA A 149 -4.86 -13.52 -8.18
C ALA A 149 -4.27 -13.04 -6.84
N VAL A 150 -4.28 -11.73 -6.63
CA VAL A 150 -3.84 -11.12 -5.36
C VAL A 150 -5.06 -10.96 -4.44
N SER A 151 -4.95 -11.45 -3.20
CA SER A 151 -6.05 -11.33 -2.22
C SER A 151 -5.92 -10.04 -1.39
N PRO A 152 -7.04 -9.47 -0.88
CA PRO A 152 -6.95 -8.33 0.05
C PRO A 152 -6.13 -8.66 1.30
N LYS A 153 -6.21 -9.90 1.79
CA LYS A 153 -5.45 -10.37 2.95
C LYS A 153 -3.94 -10.38 2.66
N GLU A 154 -3.55 -10.77 1.46
CA GLU A 154 -2.15 -10.76 1.03
C GLU A 154 -1.59 -9.33 0.99
N VAL A 155 -2.31 -8.38 0.36
CA VAL A 155 -1.90 -6.97 0.37
C VAL A 155 -1.73 -6.46 1.80
N LEU A 156 -2.68 -6.76 2.69
CA LEU A 156 -2.56 -6.39 4.10
C LEU A 156 -1.29 -6.95 4.74
N ILE A 157 -0.99 -8.23 4.52
CA ILE A 157 0.14 -8.94 5.12
C ILE A 157 1.47 -8.42 4.59
N ILE A 158 1.59 -8.24 3.27
CA ILE A 158 2.85 -7.88 2.61
C ILE A 158 3.15 -6.39 2.83
N VAL A 159 2.20 -5.50 2.55
CA VAL A 159 2.38 -4.05 2.75
C VAL A 159 2.62 -3.71 4.23
N SER A 160 2.02 -4.48 5.15
CA SER A 160 2.28 -4.37 6.60
C SER A 160 3.74 -4.58 7.01
N ARG A 161 4.55 -5.22 6.17
CA ARG A 161 5.98 -5.48 6.42
C ARG A 161 6.88 -4.52 5.66
N SER A 162 6.32 -3.57 4.90
CA SER A 162 7.10 -2.57 4.20
C SER A 162 7.91 -1.73 5.20
N PRO A 163 9.21 -1.49 4.96
CA PRO A 163 10.00 -0.56 5.79
C PRO A 163 9.50 0.88 5.67
N ARG A 164 8.62 1.16 4.69
CA ARG A 164 7.99 2.46 4.48
C ARG A 164 6.73 2.65 5.35
N LEU A 165 6.26 1.62 6.05
CA LEU A 165 5.08 1.72 6.90
C LEU A 165 5.34 2.62 8.09
N LEU A 166 4.56 3.69 8.21
CA LEU A 166 4.65 4.65 9.33
C LEU A 166 3.72 4.25 10.47
N ARG A 167 2.47 3.90 10.15
CA ARG A 167 1.44 3.58 11.14
C ARG A 167 0.27 2.82 10.51
N ARG A 168 -0.56 2.24 11.38
CA ARG A 168 -1.84 1.63 11.02
C ARG A 168 -2.99 2.47 11.58
N ASN A 169 -3.98 2.74 10.74
CA ASN A 169 -5.27 3.29 11.14
C ASN A 169 -6.30 2.17 11.17
N ILE A 170 -7.10 2.11 12.23
CA ILE A 170 -8.21 1.16 12.31
C ILE A 170 -9.50 1.95 12.22
N TYR A 171 -10.27 1.68 11.18
CA TYR A 171 -11.60 2.25 10.98
C TYR A 171 -12.63 1.17 11.34
N PRO A 172 -13.30 1.30 12.49
CA PRO A 172 -14.24 0.30 12.96
C PRO A 172 -15.52 0.30 12.12
N LYS A 173 -16.29 -0.80 12.26
CA LYS A 173 -17.63 -0.86 11.70
C LYS A 173 -18.52 0.18 12.38
N LEU A 174 -19.27 0.95 11.60
CA LEU A 174 -20.35 1.80 12.14
C LEU A 174 -21.62 0.95 12.14
N LYS A 175 -22.24 0.82 13.32
CA LYS A 175 -23.52 0.13 13.51
C LYS A 175 -24.65 0.91 12.88
#